data_AF-A0A066V9I3-F1
#
_entry.id   AF-A0A066V9I3-F1
#
_cell.length_a   1.000
_cell.length_b   1.000
_cell.length_c   1.000
_cell.angle_alpha   90.00
_cell.angle_beta   90.00
_cell.angle_gamma   90.00
#
_symmetry.space_group_name_H-M   'P 1'
#
loop_
_entity.id
_entity.type
_entity.pdbx_description
1 polymer ?
#
loop_
_entity_poly.entity_id
_entity_poly.type
_entity_poly.pdbx_seq_one_letter_code
_entity_poly.pdbx_strand_id
1 'polypeptide(L)'
;MNHSVLNASYPSTATERHPHPAAPKEIDFKHFQEVYRSGPHFNPDKVKSPAQLAAAQSSGQGASSQASSTNHQHGAVEDLHQLPERFWKTPALLLDEAEMDAINSGGASLRS
;
A
#
# COMPACT_ATOMS: atom_id res chain seq x y z
N MET A 1 -12.59 -42.01 1.17
CA MET A 1 -11.92 -40.92 0.43
C MET A 1 -10.50 -40.79 0.95
N ASN A 2 -9.47 -41.10 0.14
CA ASN A 2 -8.07 -40.95 0.52
C ASN A 2 -7.44 -39.90 -0.40
N HIS A 3 -7.07 -38.73 0.13
CA HIS A 3 -6.36 -37.71 -0.64
C HIS A 3 -4.88 -37.77 -0.27
N SER A 4 -4.08 -38.45 -1.09
CA SER A 4 -2.62 -38.36 -1.06
C SER A 4 -2.20 -37.00 -1.60
N VAL A 5 -1.69 -36.13 -0.73
CA VAL A 5 -1.05 -34.88 -1.12
C VAL A 5 0.41 -35.17 -1.51
N LEU A 6 0.71 -35.04 -2.80
CA LEU A 6 2.07 -35.03 -3.32
C LEU A 6 2.76 -33.75 -2.83
N ASN A 7 3.74 -33.90 -1.94
CA ASN A 7 4.54 -32.80 -1.43
C ASN A 7 5.55 -32.34 -2.51
N ALA A 8 5.21 -31.28 -3.24
CA ALA A 8 6.14 -30.62 -4.16
C ALA A 8 7.18 -29.84 -3.33
N SER A 9 8.33 -30.46 -3.08
CA SER A 9 9.48 -29.81 -2.48
C SER A 9 10.15 -28.91 -3.52
N TYR A 10 9.94 -27.60 -3.41
CA TYR A 10 10.74 -26.62 -4.12
C TYR A 10 12.11 -26.53 -3.44
N PRO A 11 13.24 -26.59 -4.19
CA PRO A 11 14.54 -26.38 -3.60
C PRO A 11 14.63 -24.93 -3.13
N SER A 12 14.48 -24.74 -1.82
CA SER A 12 14.76 -23.47 -1.14
C SER A 12 16.28 -23.28 -1.09
N THR A 13 16.91 -23.06 -2.25
CA THR A 13 18.27 -22.55 -2.29
C THR A 13 18.22 -21.15 -1.71
N ALA A 14 18.85 -20.95 -0.56
CA ALA A 14 18.96 -19.64 0.05
C ALA A 14 19.64 -18.69 -0.97
N THR A 15 18.87 -17.78 -1.56
CA THR A 15 19.43 -16.72 -2.39
C THR A 15 20.41 -15.95 -1.52
N GLU A 16 21.69 -15.98 -1.89
CA GLU A 16 22.72 -15.22 -1.18
C GLU A 16 22.27 -13.75 -1.11
N ARG A 17 22.24 -13.20 0.12
CA ARG A 17 21.85 -11.81 0.33
C ARG A 17 22.94 -10.93 -0.25
N HIS A 18 22.76 -10.47 -1.47
CA HIS A 18 23.68 -9.51 -2.07
C HIS A 18 23.55 -8.15 -1.35
N PRO A 19 24.67 -7.47 -1.06
CA PRO A 19 24.61 -6.12 -0.51
C PRO A 19 23.90 -5.20 -1.52
N HIS A 20 23.03 -4.32 -1.03
CA HIS A 20 22.41 -3.32 -1.88
C HIS A 20 23.51 -2.42 -2.47
N PRO A 21 23.45 -2.05 -3.76
CA PRO A 21 24.41 -1.13 -4.34
C PRO A 21 24.42 0.18 -3.55
N ALA A 22 25.61 0.75 -3.38
CA ALA A 22 25.78 2.03 -2.73
C ALA A 22 24.98 3.11 -3.46
N ALA A 23 24.38 4.03 -2.70
CA ALA A 23 23.70 5.18 -3.27
C ALA A 23 24.69 5.98 -4.16
N PRO A 24 24.25 6.48 -5.32
CA PRO A 24 25.06 7.38 -6.13
C PRO A 24 25.54 8.56 -5.29
N LYS A 25 26.83 8.91 -5.41
CA LYS A 25 27.42 10.04 -4.67
C LYS A 25 26.85 11.39 -5.10
N GLU A 26 26.41 11.48 -6.35
CA GLU A 26 25.87 12.69 -6.96
C GLU A 26 24.59 12.34 -7.73
N ILE A 27 23.61 13.22 -7.65
CA ILE A 27 22.30 13.06 -8.28
C ILE A 27 22.27 13.94 -9.54
N ASP A 28 22.15 13.32 -10.72
CA ASP A 28 21.94 14.07 -11.97
C ASP A 28 20.47 14.42 -12.17
N PHE A 29 20.10 15.61 -11.70
CA PHE A 29 18.75 16.14 -11.85
C PHE A 29 18.35 16.39 -13.31
N LYS A 30 19.31 16.58 -14.23
CA LYS A 30 18.98 16.76 -15.65
C LYS A 30 18.50 15.45 -16.26
N HIS A 31 19.20 14.35 -15.98
CA HIS A 31 18.79 13.03 -16.41
C HIS A 31 17.42 12.64 -15.84
N PHE A 32 17.15 12.94 -14.57
CA PHE A 32 15.82 12.73 -13.98
C PHE A 32 14.72 13.52 -14.69
N GLN A 33 14.96 14.79 -15.02
CA GLN A 33 13.97 15.61 -15.75
C GLN A 33 13.71 15.08 -17.17
N GLU A 34 14.73 14.55 -17.83
CA GLU A 34 14.61 13.94 -19.15
C GLU A 34 13.80 12.65 -19.11
N VAL A 35 14.11 11.73 -18.19
CA VAL A 35 13.35 10.49 -17.98
C VAL A 35 11.93 10.78 -17.51
N TYR A 36 11.75 11.79 -16.66
CA TYR A 36 10.43 12.21 -16.20
C TYR A 36 9.60 12.76 -17.35
N ARG A 37 10.16 13.55 -18.28
CA ARG A 37 9.43 14.07 -19.43
C ARG A 37 9.16 13.03 -20.52
N SER A 38 10.11 12.12 -20.74
CA SER A 38 10.03 11.09 -21.79
C SER A 38 9.39 9.78 -21.32
N GLY A 39 9.11 9.66 -20.02
CA GLY A 39 8.55 8.47 -19.43
C GLY A 39 7.14 8.18 -19.92
N PRO A 40 6.76 6.90 -20.10
CA PRO A 40 5.48 6.49 -20.71
C PRO A 40 4.23 6.90 -19.91
N HIS A 41 4.39 7.53 -18.74
CA HIS A 41 3.30 7.94 -17.85
C HIS A 41 3.24 9.47 -17.65
N PHE A 42 4.17 10.22 -18.24
CA PHE A 42 4.20 11.67 -18.11
C PHE A 42 3.21 12.33 -19.07
N ASN A 43 2.04 12.67 -18.52
CA ASN A 43 1.05 13.50 -19.20
C ASN A 43 1.16 14.92 -18.64
N PRO A 44 1.67 15.90 -19.40
CA PRO A 44 1.85 17.27 -18.92
C PRO A 44 0.53 17.90 -18.45
N ASP A 45 -0.61 17.47 -19.02
CA ASP A 45 -1.95 17.92 -18.64
C ASP A 45 -2.38 17.49 -17.23
N LYS A 46 -1.71 16.48 -16.65
CA LYS A 46 -1.98 16.00 -15.29
C LYS A 46 -1.14 16.74 -14.23
N VAL A 47 -0.17 17.54 -14.64
CA VAL A 47 0.71 18.28 -13.72
C VAL A 47 -0.01 19.55 -13.27
N LYS A 48 -0.69 19.48 -12.13
CA LYS A 48 -1.27 20.67 -11.50
C LYS A 48 -0.15 21.49 -10.84
N SER A 49 -0.04 22.76 -11.21
CA SER A 49 0.88 23.67 -10.53
C SER A 49 0.42 23.90 -9.07
N PRO A 50 1.35 24.16 -8.13
CA PRO A 50 1.00 24.41 -6.73
C PRO A 50 0.05 25.61 -6.57
N ALA A 51 0.11 26.60 -7.46
CA ALA A 51 -0.83 27.71 -7.51
C ALA A 51 -2.26 27.28 -7.87
N GLN A 52 -2.42 26.30 -8.77
CA GLN A 52 -3.72 25.72 -9.12
C GLN A 52 -4.28 24.84 -8.00
N LEU A 53 -3.42 24.17 -7.23
CA LEU A 53 -3.86 23.39 -6.06
C LEU A 53 -4.34 24.31 -4.93
N ALA A 54 -3.63 25.41 -4.67
CA ALA A 54 -4.04 26.43 -3.69
C ALA A 54 -5.37 27.11 -4.07
N ALA A 55 -5.61 27.34 -5.36
CA ALA A 55 -6.87 27.90 -5.86
C ALA A 55 -8.05 26.91 -5.79
N ALA A 56 -7.79 25.60 -5.88
CA ALA A 56 -8.84 24.57 -5.75
C ALA A 56 -9.31 24.35 -4.31
N GLN A 57 -8.51 24.74 -3.31
CA GLN A 57 -8.87 24.64 -1.89
C GLN A 57 -9.69 25.84 -1.39
N SER A 58 -9.69 26.98 -2.10
CA SER A 58 -10.38 28.20 -1.66
C SER A 58 -11.82 28.34 -2.15
N SER A 59 -12.26 27.55 -3.13
CA SER A 59 -13.68 27.39 -3.49
C SER A 59 -14.24 26.14 -2.81
N GLY A 60 -14.57 26.27 -1.53
CA GLY A 60 -15.09 25.19 -0.72
C GLY A 60 -16.41 24.59 -1.23
N GLN A 61 -16.55 23.28 -1.08
CA GLN A 61 -17.81 22.63 -0.73
C GLN A 61 -17.46 21.19 -0.30
N GLY A 62 -17.81 20.82 0.93
CA GLY A 62 -17.72 19.43 1.38
C GLY A 62 -18.52 18.54 0.43
N ALA A 63 -17.83 17.67 -0.31
CA ALA A 63 -18.46 16.69 -1.18
C ALA A 63 -18.85 15.47 -0.33
N SER A 64 -20.03 15.56 0.29
CA SER A 64 -20.82 14.38 0.62
C SER A 64 -21.23 13.68 -0.67
N SER A 65 -20.42 12.76 -1.18
CA SER A 65 -20.81 11.86 -2.28
C SER A 65 -21.38 10.57 -1.70
N GLN A 66 -22.64 10.69 -1.32
CA GLN A 66 -23.72 9.71 -1.45
C GLN A 66 -23.30 8.32 -1.97
N ALA A 67 -23.34 7.35 -1.07
CA ALA A 67 -23.33 5.94 -1.40
C ALA A 67 -24.53 5.58 -2.29
N SER A 68 -24.29 4.84 -3.38
CA SER A 68 -25.29 4.04 -4.08
C SER A 68 -24.64 2.96 -4.95
N SER A 69 -24.74 1.73 -4.47
CA SER A 69 -24.89 0.47 -5.20
C SER A 69 -23.81 0.01 -6.19
N THR A 70 -23.05 -0.99 -5.73
CA THR A 70 -22.88 -2.31 -6.37
C THR A 70 -22.48 -2.32 -7.86
N ASN A 71 -21.19 -2.13 -8.13
CA ASN A 71 -20.53 -2.81 -9.24
C ASN A 71 -19.02 -2.91 -8.96
N HIS A 72 -18.59 -4.04 -8.39
CA HIS A 72 -17.16 -4.31 -8.17
C HIS A 72 -16.52 -4.65 -9.52
N GLN A 73 -16.14 -3.63 -10.27
CA GLN A 73 -15.31 -3.73 -11.47
C GLN A 73 -14.08 -2.85 -11.28
N HIS A 74 -12.98 -3.51 -10.91
CA HIS A 74 -11.58 -3.09 -10.96
C HIS A 74 -11.30 -1.57 -11.07
N GLY A 75 -11.33 -0.88 -9.94
CA GLY A 75 -10.77 0.46 -9.73
C GLY A 75 -10.01 0.53 -8.42
N ALA A 76 -9.23 1.60 -8.22
CA ALA A 76 -8.68 1.93 -6.90
C ALA A 76 -9.84 2.16 -5.93
N VAL A 77 -9.82 1.48 -4.78
CA VAL A 77 -10.83 1.66 -3.74
C VAL A 77 -10.35 2.70 -2.73
N GLU A 78 -11.28 3.53 -2.26
CA GLU A 78 -10.99 4.56 -1.25
C GLU A 78 -10.95 3.98 0.18
N ASP A 79 -11.59 2.83 0.41
CA ASP A 79 -11.65 2.16 1.71
C ASP A 79 -11.14 0.72 1.60
N LEU A 80 -10.29 0.34 2.56
CA LEU A 80 -9.65 -0.97 2.67
C LEU A 80 -10.68 -2.10 2.80
N HIS A 81 -11.81 -1.87 3.47
CA HIS A 81 -12.86 -2.87 3.65
C HIS A 81 -13.66 -3.16 2.37
N GLN A 82 -13.50 -2.33 1.32
CA GLN A 82 -14.08 -2.59 0.00
C GLN A 82 -13.25 -3.57 -0.84
N LEU A 83 -12.01 -3.88 -0.41
CA LEU A 83 -11.21 -4.93 -1.03
C LEU A 83 -11.75 -6.32 -0.68
N PRO A 84 -11.46 -7.34 -1.51
CA PRO A 84 -11.73 -8.72 -1.14
C PRO A 84 -11.15 -9.06 0.24
N GLU A 85 -11.88 -9.85 1.04
CA GLU A 85 -11.54 -10.15 2.45
C GLU A 85 -10.10 -10.65 2.63
N ARG A 86 -9.54 -11.33 1.63
CA ARG A 86 -8.16 -11.82 1.62
C ARG A 86 -7.12 -10.72 1.87
N PHE A 87 -7.43 -9.46 1.59
CA PHE A 87 -6.50 -8.34 1.72
C PHE A 87 -6.57 -7.61 3.06
N TRP A 88 -7.70 -7.68 3.79
CA TRP A 88 -7.87 -6.99 5.06
C TRP A 88 -8.11 -7.91 6.25
N LYS A 89 -8.70 -9.09 6.03
CA LYS A 89 -8.96 -10.10 7.05
C LYS A 89 -7.80 -11.09 7.14
N THR A 90 -6.61 -10.56 7.39
CA THR A 90 -5.41 -11.39 7.55
C THR A 90 -5.15 -11.66 9.03
N PRO A 91 -4.61 -12.83 9.42
CA PRO A 91 -4.29 -13.13 10.82
C PRO A 91 -3.36 -12.12 11.48
N ALA A 92 -2.51 -11.44 10.70
CA ALA A 92 -1.62 -10.40 11.21
C ALA A 92 -2.33 -9.07 11.55
N LEU A 93 -3.54 -8.86 11.03
CA LEU A 93 -4.36 -7.68 11.28
C LEU A 93 -5.51 -7.95 12.27
N LEU A 94 -5.74 -9.21 12.62
CA LEU A 94 -6.70 -9.60 13.64
C LEU A 94 -5.97 -9.61 14.98
N LEU A 95 -6.43 -8.79 15.92
CA LEU A 95 -5.91 -8.81 17.28
C LEU A 95 -6.56 -9.97 18.02
N ASP A 96 -5.74 -10.79 18.66
CA ASP A 96 -6.22 -11.82 19.56
C ASP A 96 -6.74 -11.17 20.86
N GLU A 97 -7.65 -11.84 21.57
CA GLU A 97 -8.23 -11.34 22.83
C GLU A 97 -7.15 -10.95 23.85
N ALA A 98 -6.10 -11.76 23.96
CA ALA A 98 -4.97 -11.49 24.84
C ALA A 98 -4.20 -10.22 24.45
N GLU A 99 -4.12 -9.89 23.16
CA GLU A 99 -3.48 -8.68 22.66
C GLU A 99 -4.36 -7.46 22.90
N MET A 100 -5.67 -7.57 22.65
CA MET A 100 -6.63 -6.52 22.98
C MET A 100 -6.61 -6.20 24.48
N ASP A 101 -6.58 -7.23 25.33
CA ASP A 101 -6.46 -7.09 26.78
C ASP A 101 -5.14 -6.45 27.18
N ALA A 102 -4.02 -6.84 26.56
CA ALA A 102 -2.72 -6.24 26.82
C ALA A 102 -2.69 -4.76 26.42
N ILE A 103 -3.29 -4.37 25.29
CA ILE A 103 -3.38 -2.97 24.84
C ILE A 103 -4.26 -2.17 25.80
N ASN A 104 -5.45 -2.68 26.13
CA ASN A 104 -6.40 -2.02 27.02
C ASN A 104 -5.86 -1.91 28.46
N SER A 105 -5.03 -2.86 28.88
CA SER A 105 -4.36 -2.86 30.18
C SER A 105 -3.05 -2.07 30.20
N GLY A 106 -2.69 -1.38 29.11
CA GLY A 106 -1.54 -0.47 29.05
C GLY A 106 -0.17 -1.14 28.79
N GLY A 107 -0.15 -2.36 28.25
CA GLY A 107 1.05 -3.01 27.69
C GLY A 107 2.11 -3.46 28.70
N ALA A 108 1.88 -3.29 30.00
CA ALA A 108 2.86 -3.59 31.04
C ALA A 108 2.65 -4.99 31.66
N SER A 109 2.74 -6.06 30.87
CA SER A 109 2.97 -7.39 31.45
C SER A 109 4.45 -7.56 31.74
N LEU A 110 4.87 -7.04 32.90
CA LEU A 110 6.12 -7.43 33.54
C LEU A 110 5.99 -8.91 33.91
N ARG A 111 6.46 -9.79 33.02
CA ARG A 111 6.85 -11.15 33.36
C ARG A 111 7.87 -11.08 34.52
N SER A 112 7.38 -11.28 35.74
CA SER A 112 8.18 -11.48 36.96
C SER A 112 8.61 -12.93 37.10
#